data_AF-A0A6I3FPF0-F1
#
_entry.id   AF-A0A6I3FPF0-F1
#
_cell.length_a   1.000
_cell.length_b   1.000
_cell.length_c   1.000
_cell.angle_alpha   90.00
_cell.angle_beta   90.00
_cell.angle_gamma   90.00
#
_symmetry.space_group_name_H-M   'P 1'
#
loop_
_entity.id
_entity.type
_entity.pdbx_description
1 polymer ?
#
loop_
_entity_poly.entity_id
_entity_poly.type
_entity_poly.pdbx_seq_one_letter_code
_entity_poly.pdbx_strand_id
1 'polypeptide(L)' 'DPIVAARQASTAGHSTNHEMYILATHGLLHILGYDHADRDEEKVMFEMQERIVKKWESSQ' A
#
# COMPACT_ATOMS: atom_id res chain seq x y z
N ASP A 1 0.30 -7.33 9.71
CA ASP A 1 1.18 -7.91 10.76
C ASP A 1 2.50 -7.14 10.74
N PRO A 2 2.95 -6.56 11.86
CA PRO A 2 4.19 -5.77 11.92
C PRO A 2 5.47 -6.54 11.52
N ILE A 3 5.54 -7.85 11.79
CA ILE A 3 6.68 -8.70 11.43
C ILE A 3 6.72 -8.88 9.91
N VAL A 4 5.56 -9.11 9.29
CA VAL A 4 5.43 -9.19 7.83
C VAL A 4 5.81 -7.88 7.17
N ALA A 5 5.33 -6.75 7.71
CA ALA A 5 5.67 -5.41 7.20
C ALA A 5 7.17 -5.14 7.30
N ALA A 6 7.83 -5.46 8.42
CA ALA A 6 9.28 -5.26 8.55
C ALA A 6 10.08 -6.08 7.51
N ARG A 7 9.64 -7.31 7.21
CA ARG A 7 10.27 -8.15 6.19
C ARG A 7 10.07 -7.60 4.77
N GLN A 8 8.86 -7.18 4.44
CA GLN A 8 8.54 -6.59 3.14
C GLN A 8 9.29 -5.26 2.95
N ALA A 9 9.29 -4.40 3.96
CA ALA A 9 10.02 -3.13 3.97
C ALA A 9 11.52 -3.30 3.70
N SER A 10 12.16 -4.26 4.37
CA SER A 10 13.57 -4.60 4.16
C SER A 10 13.86 -5.04 2.72
N THR A 11 12.95 -5.80 2.11
CA THR A 11 13.08 -6.26 0.72
C THR A 11 12.84 -5.14 -0.29
N ALA A 12 11.88 -4.26 0.00
CA ALA A 12 11.49 -3.14 -0.86
C ALA A 12 12.42 -1.92 -0.73
N GLY A 13 13.25 -1.85 0.32
CA GLY A 13 14.21 -0.76 0.52
C GLY A 13 13.62 0.50 1.17
N HIS A 14 12.52 0.38 1.92
CA HIS A 14 11.90 1.50 2.66
C HIS A 14 11.67 1.16 4.13
N SER A 15 11.16 2.14 4.90
CA SER A 15 10.94 1.96 6.34
C SER A 15 9.76 1.02 6.65
N THR A 16 9.80 0.33 7.79
CA THR A 16 8.66 -0.48 8.28
C THR A 16 7.39 0.35 8.41
N ASN A 17 7.49 1.62 8.83
CA ASN A 17 6.33 2.50 8.91
C ASN A 17 5.73 2.74 7.51
N HIS A 18 6.55 3.03 6.51
CA HIS A 18 6.08 3.19 5.12
C HIS A 18 5.33 1.94 4.62
N GLU A 19 5.88 0.75 4.85
CA GLU A 19 5.21 -0.50 4.50
C GLU A 19 3.88 -0.69 5.24
N MET A 20 3.80 -0.30 6.52
CA MET A 20 2.55 -0.35 7.27
C MET A 20 1.47 0.55 6.64
N TYR A 21 1.83 1.72 6.11
CA TYR A 21 0.89 2.59 5.39
C TYR A 21 0.47 2.00 4.05
N ILE A 22 1.38 1.37 3.32
CA ILE A 22 1.06 0.61 2.11
C ILE A 22 0.03 -0.46 2.43
N LEU A 23 0.32 -1.35 3.38
CA LEU A 23 -0.55 -2.48 3.73
C LEU A 23 -1.90 -2.05 4.28
N ALA A 24 -1.93 -0.99 5.11
CA ALA A 24 -3.18 -0.44 5.63
C ALA A 24 -4.04 0.16 4.50
N THR A 25 -3.43 0.91 3.59
CA THR A 25 -4.11 1.47 2.42
C THR A 25 -4.61 0.37 1.50
N HIS A 26 -3.79 -0.65 1.24
CA HIS A 26 -4.12 -1.81 0.44
C HIS A 26 -5.34 -2.56 0.98
N GLY A 27 -5.31 -2.91 2.27
CA GLY A 27 -6.44 -3.56 2.93
C GLY A 27 -7.71 -2.72 2.93
N LEU A 28 -7.59 -1.39 3.11
CA LEU A 28 -8.72 -0.48 2.99
C LEU A 28 -9.31 -0.47 1.59
N LEU A 29 -8.47 -0.44 0.54
CA LEU A 29 -8.94 -0.46 -0.85
C LEU A 29 -9.70 -1.75 -1.15
N HIS A 30 -9.24 -2.90 -0.67
CA HIS A 30 -10.01 -4.14 -0.76
C HIS A 30 -11.36 -4.07 -0.05
N ILE A 31 -11.43 -3.50 1.15
CA ILE A 31 -12.70 -3.29 1.87
C ILE A 31 -13.66 -2.41 1.07
N LEU A 32 -13.13 -1.43 0.31
CA LEU A 32 -13.91 -0.53 -0.54
C LEU A 32 -14.26 -1.13 -1.91
N GLY A 33 -13.89 -2.39 -2.18
CA GLY A 33 -14.23 -3.10 -3.41
C GLY A 33 -13.26 -2.88 -4.57
N TYR A 34 -12.08 -2.30 -4.31
CA TYR A 34 -10.99 -2.34 -5.28
C TYR A 34 -10.30 -3.70 -5.21
N ASP A 35 -9.88 -4.22 -6.36
CA ASP A 35 -9.14 -5.46 -6.45
C ASP A 35 -7.98 -5.31 -7.44
N HIS A 36 -7.16 -6.34 -7.54
CA HIS A 36 -6.07 -6.45 -8.49
C HIS A 36 -6.04 -7.85 -9.12
N ALA A 37 -7.21 -8.41 -9.42
CA ALA A 37 -7.32 -9.77 -9.96
C ALA A 37 -6.93 -9.82 -11.45
N ASP A 38 -7.16 -8.73 -12.18
CA ASP A 38 -6.65 -8.52 -13.53
C ASP A 38 -5.82 -7.23 -13.66
N ARG A 39 -5.23 -7.02 -14.85
CA ARG A 39 -4.30 -5.92 -15.11
C ARG A 39 -4.95 -4.54 -15.08
N ASP A 40 -6.22 -4.43 -15.48
CA ASP A 40 -6.92 -3.16 -15.52
C ASP A 40 -7.35 -2.75 -14.10
N GLU A 41 -7.83 -3.71 -13.32
CA GLU A 41 -8.13 -3.53 -11.90
C GLU A 41 -6.86 -3.21 -11.08
N GLU A 42 -5.79 -3.99 -11.29
CA GLU A 42 -4.49 -3.79 -10.64
C GLU A 42 -3.99 -2.37 -10.85
N LYS A 43 -4.02 -1.89 -12.09
CA LYS A 43 -3.58 -0.53 -12.42
C LYS A 43 -4.37 0.51 -11.61
N VAL A 44 -5.69 0.40 -11.56
CA VAL A 44 -6.54 1.35 -10.83
C VAL A 44 -6.26 1.30 -9.33
N MET A 45 -6.16 0.12 -8.74
CA MET A 45 -5.93 -0.04 -7.31
C MET A 45 -4.54 0.47 -6.90
N PHE A 46 -3.49 0.13 -7.66
CA PHE A 46 -2.12 0.53 -7.35
C PHE A 46 -1.89 2.04 -7.52
N GLU A 47 -2.45 2.66 -8.56
CA GLU A 47 -2.43 4.12 -8.72
C GLU A 47 -3.12 4.83 -7.54
N MET A 48 -4.26 4.30 -7.07
CA MET A 48 -4.97 4.84 -5.91
C MET A 48 -4.15 4.69 -4.63
N GLN A 49 -3.56 3.52 -4.40
CA GLN A 49 -2.69 3.24 -3.26
C GLN A 49 -1.50 4.20 -3.21
N GLU A 50 -0.75 4.32 -4.31
CA GLU A 50 0.41 5.19 -4.40
C GLU A 50 0.04 6.65 -4.11
N ARG A 51 -1.10 7.12 -4.66
CA ARG A 51 -1.58 8.48 -4.44
C ARG A 51 -1.91 8.74 -2.95
N ILE A 52 -2.55 7.80 -2.28
CA ILE A 52 -2.91 7.94 -0.85
C ILE A 52 -1.64 7.95 0.01
N VAL A 53 -0.72 7.01 -0.21
CA VAL A 53 0.52 6.91 0.55
C VAL A 53 1.38 8.17 0.37
N LYS A 54 1.61 8.63 -0.86
CA LYS A 54 2.35 9.87 -1.14
C LYS A 54 1.72 11.09 -0.49
N LYS A 55 0.38 11.20 -0.52
CA LYS A 55 -0.32 12.32 0.12
C LYS A 55 -0.10 12.31 1.63
N TRP A 56 -0.17 11.14 2.26
CA TRP A 56 0.12 10.99 3.68
C TRP A 56 1.57 11.38 4.00
N GLU A 57 2.56 10.91 3.25
CA GLU A 57 3.97 11.26 3.43
C GLU A 57 4.23 12.77 3.32
N SER A 58 3.61 13.43 2.34
CA SER A 58 3.73 14.89 2.18
C SER A 58 3.03 15.70 3.28
N SER A 59 2.21 15.06 4.11
CA SER A 59 1.48 15.68 5.22
C SER A 59 2.14 15.40 6.58
N GLN A 60 3.32 14.76 6.60
CA GLN A 60 4.16 14.58 7.78
C GLN A 60 5.20 15.72 7.86
#